data_AF-A0A518A8P1-F1
#
_entry.id   AF-A0A518A8P1-F1
#
_cell.length_a   1.000
_cell.length_b   1.000
_cell.length_c   1.000
_cell.angle_alpha   90.00
_cell.angle_beta   90.00
_cell.angle_gamma   90.00
#
_symmetry.space_group_name_H-M   'P 1'
#
loop_
_entity.id
_entity.type
_entity.pdbx_description
1 polymer ?
#
loop_
_entity_poly.entity_id
_entity_poly.type
_entity_poly.pdbx_seq_one_letter_code
_entity_poly.pdbx_strand_id
1 'polypeptide(L)'
;MNRLPELSLHPLSDGMQMQNQSPEETEPQTFLGLSRGDQFFVGVLLIVILGLSLLHLARLSRWGTETLEIEKQTPLPYDYQIDINQATWVEFAQLNQIGPVLARRIVDYREAHGPFRSLDDLLHVKGIGPKKLEANRNHFLPLPPEVNPGN
;
A
#
# COMPACT_ATOMS: atom_id res chain seq x y z
N MET A 1 -104.91 47.54 28.04
CA MET A 1 -105.28 46.11 27.89
C MET A 1 -104.84 45.66 26.48
N ASN A 2 -103.59 45.30 26.21
CA ASN A 2 -102.94 44.00 26.44
C ASN A 2 -103.85 42.77 26.30
N ARG A 3 -103.79 42.09 25.15
CA ARG A 3 -103.53 40.64 24.98
C ARG A 3 -103.15 40.36 23.50
N LEU A 4 -102.10 39.57 23.31
CA LEU A 4 -101.55 39.09 22.04
C LEU A 4 -102.50 38.08 21.36
N PRO A 5 -102.52 37.97 20.02
CA PRO A 5 -102.99 36.77 19.34
C PRO A 5 -101.82 35.82 19.04
N GLU A 6 -101.97 34.59 19.52
CA GLU A 6 -101.09 33.46 19.27
C GLU A 6 -101.57 32.64 18.05
N LEU A 7 -100.60 31.98 17.39
CA LEU A 7 -100.71 30.80 16.52
C LEU A 7 -101.26 30.94 15.08
N SER A 8 -100.32 30.99 14.13
CA SER A 8 -100.37 30.13 12.94
C SER A 8 -99.25 29.09 13.01
N LEU A 9 -99.65 27.84 13.20
CA LEU A 9 -98.83 26.64 13.11
C LEU A 9 -98.64 26.25 11.64
N HIS A 10 -97.38 26.09 11.18
CA HIS A 10 -97.00 25.10 10.16
C HIS A 10 -95.46 25.02 10.02
N PRO A 11 -94.89 23.85 9.67
CA PRO A 11 -94.85 22.62 10.45
C PRO A 11 -93.42 22.20 10.85
N LEU A 12 -93.40 21.39 11.92
CA LEU A 12 -92.59 20.18 12.14
C LEU A 12 -91.32 19.94 11.32
N SER A 13 -90.27 19.69 12.10
CA SER A 13 -89.42 18.49 12.05
C SER A 13 -88.47 18.41 10.86
N ASP A 14 -87.21 18.74 11.10
CA ASP A 14 -86.18 17.76 11.48
C ASP A 14 -85.74 16.94 10.26
N GLY A 15 -84.84 17.54 9.50
CA GLY A 15 -84.17 16.96 8.35
C GLY A 15 -82.67 17.08 8.54
N MET A 16 -82.14 16.37 9.53
CA MET A 16 -81.01 15.46 9.36
C MET A 16 -80.03 15.84 8.23
N GLN A 17 -79.17 16.83 8.46
CA GLN A 17 -77.88 16.88 7.80
C GLN A 17 -76.82 16.44 8.82
N MET A 18 -76.83 15.13 9.05
CA MET A 18 -75.64 14.41 9.49
C MET A 18 -74.63 14.50 8.35
N GLN A 19 -73.91 15.62 8.26
CA GLN A 19 -72.61 15.61 7.60
C GLN A 19 -71.79 14.60 8.41
N ASN A 20 -71.66 13.39 7.89
CA ASN A 20 -70.72 12.38 8.35
C ASN A 20 -69.31 12.96 8.18
N GLN A 21 -68.92 13.83 9.10
CA GLN A 21 -67.54 14.04 9.43
C GLN A 21 -67.16 12.80 10.23
N SER A 22 -66.74 11.76 9.50
CA SER A 22 -65.81 10.80 10.07
C SER A 22 -64.75 11.62 10.79
N PRO A 23 -64.38 11.29 12.04
CA PRO A 23 -63.33 12.03 12.71
C PRO A 23 -62.15 12.04 11.75
N GLU A 24 -61.73 13.24 11.36
CA GLU A 24 -60.45 13.42 10.71
C GLU A 24 -59.45 13.03 11.80
N GLU A 25 -59.20 11.72 11.89
CA GLU A 25 -58.15 11.15 12.70
C GLU A 25 -56.90 11.85 12.21
N THR A 26 -56.48 12.83 13.00
CA THR A 26 -55.22 13.52 12.86
C THR A 26 -54.12 12.47 12.95
N GLU A 27 -53.82 11.84 11.83
CA GLU A 27 -52.71 10.93 11.65
C GLU A 27 -51.47 11.71 12.08
N PRO A 28 -50.82 11.32 13.19
CA PRO A 28 -49.66 12.05 13.66
C PRO A 28 -48.63 12.04 12.54
N GLN A 29 -48.18 13.22 12.10
CA GLN A 29 -47.24 13.36 11.00
C GLN A 29 -45.96 12.57 11.29
N THR A 30 -45.92 11.32 10.82
CA THR A 30 -44.81 10.38 10.99
C THR A 30 -43.99 10.39 9.71
N PHE A 31 -42.83 11.04 9.75
CA PHE A 31 -41.84 10.88 8.70
C PHE A 31 -41.24 9.47 8.87
N LEU A 32 -41.61 8.54 7.97
CA LEU A 32 -41.25 7.11 7.97
C LEU A 32 -41.94 6.18 9.00
N GLY A 33 -43.04 6.59 9.63
CA GLY A 33 -43.78 5.73 10.56
C GLY A 33 -43.15 5.54 11.96
N LEU A 34 -42.03 6.23 12.25
CA LEU A 34 -41.40 6.23 13.58
C LEU A 34 -41.93 7.39 14.44
N SER A 35 -42.19 7.10 15.72
CA SER A 35 -42.57 8.10 16.72
C SER A 35 -41.47 9.15 16.92
N ARG A 36 -41.83 10.36 17.35
CA ARG A 36 -40.85 11.43 17.67
C ARG A 36 -39.79 10.95 18.68
N GLY A 37 -40.15 10.02 19.58
CA GLY A 37 -39.20 9.38 20.49
C GLY A 37 -38.17 8.51 19.77
N ASP A 38 -38.61 7.69 18.82
CA ASP A 38 -37.74 6.79 18.04
C ASP A 38 -36.76 7.54 17.14
N GLN A 39 -37.15 8.70 16.62
CA GLN A 39 -36.25 9.53 15.80
C GLN A 39 -35.02 10.01 16.59
N PHE A 40 -35.15 10.29 17.89
CA PHE A 40 -34.00 10.60 18.74
C PHE A 40 -33.09 9.39 18.91
N PHE A 41 -33.66 8.19 19.13
CA PHE A 41 -32.87 6.96 19.26
C PHE A 41 -32.12 6.63 17.98
N VAL A 42 -32.77 6.74 16.82
CA VAL A 42 -32.16 6.52 15.50
C VAL A 42 -31.08 7.57 15.23
N GLY A 43 -31.33 8.84 15.55
CA GLY A 43 -30.35 9.91 15.41
C GLY A 43 -29.10 9.67 16.26
N VAL A 44 -29.29 9.31 17.53
CA VAL A 44 -28.18 8.98 18.44
C VAL A 44 -27.42 7.75 17.96
N LEU A 45 -28.12 6.71 17.50
CA LEU A 45 -27.51 5.49 16.97
C LEU A 45 -26.65 5.78 15.72
N LEU A 46 -27.14 6.63 14.81
CA LEU A 46 -26.38 7.06 13.62
C LEU A 46 -25.12 7.85 14.00
N ILE A 47 -25.21 8.75 14.98
CA ILE A 47 -24.06 9.51 15.47
C ILE A 47 -23.00 8.58 16.08
N VAL A 48 -23.44 7.58 16.85
CA VAL A 48 -22.53 6.57 17.43
C VAL A 48 -21.86 5.74 16.32
N ILE A 49 -22.62 5.27 15.33
CA ILE A 49 -22.07 4.52 14.19
C ILE A 49 -21.09 5.37 13.38
N LEU A 50 -21.44 6.64 13.10
CA LEU A 50 -20.56 7.57 12.40
C LEU A 50 -19.28 7.84 13.20
N GLY A 51 -19.39 8.00 14.52
CA GLY A 51 -18.25 8.18 15.42
C GLY A 51 -17.34 6.95 15.45
N LEU A 52 -17.91 5.75 15.59
CA LEU A 52 -17.16 4.49 15.56
C LEU A 52 -16.52 4.23 14.20
N SER A 53 -17.22 4.54 13.11
CA SER A 53 -16.70 4.47 11.74
C SER A 53 -15.55 5.46 11.55
N LEU A 54 -15.69 6.71 12.01
CA LEU A 54 -14.63 7.71 11.95
C LEU A 54 -13.40 7.30 12.77
N LEU A 55 -13.61 6.71 13.96
CA LEU A 55 -12.53 6.12 14.76
C LEU A 55 -11.87 4.92 14.06
N HIS A 56 -12.65 4.09 13.37
CA HIS A 56 -12.15 2.96 12.60
C HIS A 56 -11.33 3.42 11.38
N LEU A 57 -11.77 4.45 10.67
CA LEU A 57 -11.01 5.08 9.59
C LEU A 57 -9.76 5.79 10.11
N ALA A 58 -9.81 6.47 11.25
CA ALA A 58 -8.63 7.09 11.85
C ALA A 58 -7.58 6.04 12.29
N ARG A 59 -8.03 4.86 12.75
CA ARG A 59 -7.15 3.73 13.06
C ARG A 59 -6.45 3.18 11.80
N LEU A 60 -7.16 3.13 10.68
CA LEU A 60 -6.62 2.69 9.39
C LEU A 60 -5.80 3.79 8.67
N SER A 61 -6.11 5.06 8.90
CA SER A 61 -5.46 6.22 8.26
C SER A 61 -4.06 6.53 8.82
N ARG A 62 -3.53 5.70 9.73
CA ARG A 62 -2.09 5.66 10.02
C ARG A 62 -1.27 4.99 8.90
N TRP A 63 -1.87 4.69 7.74
CA TRP A 63 -1.14 4.30 6.54
C TRP A 63 -0.64 5.54 5.79
N GLY A 64 0.65 5.89 5.88
CA GLY A 64 1.19 6.81 4.86
C GLY A 64 2.53 7.49 5.06
N THR A 65 3.21 7.42 6.21
CA THR A 65 4.54 8.07 6.36
C THR A 65 5.53 7.25 7.18
N GLU A 66 5.37 5.93 7.28
CA GLU A 66 6.55 5.11 7.52
C GLU A 66 7.23 5.00 6.18
N THR A 67 8.24 5.86 5.97
CA THR A 67 9.28 5.58 4.99
C THR A 67 9.66 4.13 5.24
N LEU A 68 9.41 3.25 4.27
CA LEU A 68 9.97 1.92 4.28
C LEU A 68 11.48 2.14 4.34
N GLU A 69 12.02 2.14 5.55
CA GLU A 69 13.42 1.94 5.78
C GLU A 69 13.59 0.51 5.28
N ILE A 70 13.95 0.39 4.00
CA ILE A 70 14.43 -0.86 3.47
C ILE A 70 15.49 -1.24 4.48
N GLU A 71 15.19 -2.23 5.31
CA GLU A 71 16.17 -2.86 6.17
C GLU A 71 17.20 -3.39 5.18
N LYS A 72 18.18 -2.53 4.90
CA LYS A 72 19.40 -2.92 4.24
C LYS A 72 19.91 -3.95 5.20
N GLN A 73 19.68 -5.20 4.83
CA GLN A 73 20.29 -6.37 5.42
C GLN A 73 21.68 -5.91 5.81
N THR A 74 22.00 -5.98 7.11
CA THR A 74 23.34 -5.69 7.60
C THR A 74 24.27 -6.38 6.61
N PRO A 75 25.12 -5.66 5.86
CA PRO A 75 25.93 -6.29 4.83
C PRO A 75 26.61 -7.46 5.51
N LEU A 76 26.17 -8.68 5.20
CA LEU A 76 26.85 -9.84 5.70
C LEU A 76 28.27 -9.61 5.21
N PRO A 77 29.29 -9.71 6.07
CA PRO A 77 30.67 -9.71 5.63
C PRO A 77 30.89 -11.06 4.91
N TYR A 78 30.14 -11.29 3.82
CA TYR A 78 30.63 -12.09 2.74
C TYR A 78 31.83 -11.31 2.25
N ASP A 79 32.99 -11.79 2.63
CA ASP A 79 34.18 -11.56 1.86
C ASP A 79 33.88 -12.14 0.48
N TYR A 80 33.30 -11.30 -0.38
CA TYR A 80 32.84 -11.67 -1.70
C TYR A 80 34.10 -11.88 -2.52
N GLN A 81 34.59 -13.11 -2.49
CA GLN A 81 35.75 -13.54 -3.25
C GLN A 81 35.25 -14.20 -4.54
N ILE A 82 35.70 -13.69 -5.67
CA ILE A 82 35.41 -14.22 -6.99
C ILE A 82 36.60 -15.02 -7.50
N ASP A 83 36.33 -16.13 -8.17
CA ASP A 83 37.36 -16.88 -8.89
C ASP A 83 37.65 -16.16 -10.21
N ILE A 84 38.85 -15.61 -10.37
CA ILE A 84 39.25 -14.89 -11.59
C ILE A 84 39.11 -15.75 -12.87
N ASN A 85 39.23 -17.07 -12.78
CA ASN A 85 39.18 -17.98 -13.91
C ASN A 85 37.78 -18.55 -14.19
N GLN A 86 36.84 -18.45 -13.24
CA GLN A 86 35.46 -18.93 -13.41
C GLN A 86 34.43 -17.81 -13.40
N ALA A 87 34.77 -16.62 -12.90
CA ALA A 87 33.84 -15.51 -12.76
C ALA A 87 33.27 -15.06 -14.10
N THR A 88 32.00 -14.71 -14.07
CA THR A 88 31.24 -14.12 -15.15
C THR A 88 31.46 -12.61 -15.21
N TRP A 89 31.12 -11.99 -16.34
CA TRP A 89 31.19 -10.53 -16.47
C TRP A 89 30.29 -9.80 -15.45
N VAL A 90 29.21 -10.43 -14.98
CA VAL A 90 28.33 -9.84 -13.97
C VAL A 90 29.04 -9.74 -12.62
N GLU A 91 29.75 -10.80 -12.23
CA GLU A 91 30.50 -10.86 -10.97
C GLU A 91 31.69 -9.89 -10.99
N PHE A 92 32.44 -9.83 -12.11
CA PHE A 92 33.48 -8.81 -12.28
C PHE A 92 32.92 -7.38 -12.23
N ALA A 93 31.69 -7.14 -12.71
CA ALA A 93 31.07 -5.82 -12.68
C ALA A 93 30.63 -5.37 -11.27
N GLN A 94 30.68 -6.26 -10.28
CA GLN A 94 30.43 -5.92 -8.87
C GLN A 94 31.68 -5.37 -8.18
N LEU A 95 32.86 -5.53 -8.80
CA LEU A 95 34.12 -5.05 -8.26
C LEU A 95 34.24 -3.53 -8.31
N ASN A 96 35.00 -2.99 -7.35
CA ASN A 96 35.20 -1.56 -7.21
C ASN A 96 35.85 -0.97 -8.48
N GLN A 97 35.16 -0.01 -9.10
CA GLN A 97 35.57 0.67 -10.32
C GLN A 97 35.68 -0.23 -11.57
N ILE A 98 35.09 -1.42 -11.57
CA ILE A 98 34.99 -2.29 -12.75
C ILE A 98 33.54 -2.31 -13.19
N GLY A 99 33.25 -1.59 -14.28
CA GLY A 99 31.90 -1.60 -14.88
C GLY A 99 31.72 -2.72 -15.92
N PRO A 100 30.50 -2.89 -16.46
CA PRO A 100 30.16 -3.96 -17.41
C PRO A 100 31.10 -4.06 -18.62
N VAL A 101 31.58 -2.91 -19.13
CA VAL A 101 32.50 -2.86 -20.28
C VAL A 101 33.87 -3.44 -19.93
N LEU A 102 34.43 -3.08 -18.77
CA LEU A 102 35.71 -3.63 -18.34
C LEU A 102 35.58 -5.10 -17.95
N ALA A 103 34.49 -5.45 -17.26
CA ALA A 103 34.21 -6.82 -16.87
C ALA A 103 34.15 -7.78 -18.08
N ARG A 104 33.46 -7.39 -19.16
CA ARG A 104 33.45 -8.17 -20.41
C ARG A 104 34.84 -8.32 -20.99
N ARG A 105 35.66 -7.26 -21.03
CA ARG A 105 37.04 -7.35 -21.51
C ARG A 105 37.91 -8.31 -20.72
N ILE A 106 37.69 -8.45 -19.41
CA ILE A 106 38.41 -9.43 -18.58
C ILE A 106 38.06 -10.85 -19.04
N VAL A 107 36.76 -11.12 -19.24
CA VAL A 107 36.28 -12.41 -19.76
C VAL A 107 36.81 -12.66 -21.17
N ASP A 108 36.70 -11.68 -22.08
CA ASP A 108 37.21 -11.79 -23.46
C ASP A 108 38.72 -12.07 -23.47
N TYR A 109 39.48 -11.41 -22.59
CA TYR A 109 40.93 -11.64 -22.47
C TYR A 109 41.21 -13.08 -22.02
N ARG A 110 40.50 -13.57 -21.00
CA ARG A 110 40.61 -14.96 -20.51
C ARG A 110 40.29 -15.97 -21.60
N GLU A 111 39.25 -15.72 -22.39
CA GLU A 111 38.86 -16.61 -23.50
C GLU A 111 39.90 -16.62 -24.62
N ALA A 112 40.54 -15.47 -24.91
CA ALA A 112 41.54 -15.36 -25.97
C ALA A 112 42.95 -15.83 -25.56
N HIS A 113 43.36 -15.65 -24.30
CA HIS A 113 44.73 -15.91 -23.83
C HIS A 113 44.83 -17.12 -22.90
N GLY A 114 43.70 -17.69 -22.49
CA GLY A 114 43.62 -18.75 -21.50
C GLY A 114 43.46 -18.23 -20.07
N PRO A 115 43.46 -19.14 -19.08
CA PRO A 115 43.28 -18.78 -17.68
C PRO A 115 44.42 -17.90 -17.16
N PHE A 116 44.09 -16.99 -16.25
CA PHE A 116 45.03 -16.17 -15.51
C PHE A 116 45.84 -17.04 -14.53
N ARG A 117 47.15 -16.85 -14.52
CA ARG A 117 48.11 -17.54 -13.63
C ARG A 117 48.46 -16.71 -12.41
N SER A 118 48.25 -15.40 -12.50
CA SER A 118 48.45 -14.46 -11.40
C SER A 118 47.37 -13.38 -11.43
N LEU A 119 47.15 -12.70 -10.28
CA LEU A 119 46.30 -11.50 -10.26
C LEU A 119 46.92 -10.35 -11.07
N ASP A 120 48.24 -10.30 -11.17
CA ASP A 120 48.94 -9.27 -11.93
C ASP A 120 48.69 -9.42 -13.43
N ASP A 121 48.28 -10.59 -13.89
CA ASP A 121 47.91 -10.82 -15.29
C ASP A 121 46.71 -9.96 -15.72
N LEU A 122 45.87 -9.51 -14.78
CA LEU A 122 44.79 -8.56 -15.04
C LEU A 122 45.30 -7.22 -15.57
N LEU A 123 46.55 -6.85 -15.30
CA LEU A 123 47.16 -5.61 -15.82
C LEU A 123 47.36 -5.64 -17.34
N HIS A 124 47.36 -6.83 -17.96
CA HIS A 124 47.39 -6.97 -19.41
C HIS A 124 46.02 -6.63 -20.05
N VAL A 125 44.94 -6.61 -19.27
CA VAL A 125 43.61 -6.26 -19.75
C VAL A 125 43.51 -4.74 -19.93
N LYS A 126 43.21 -4.30 -21.16
CA LYS A 126 43.11 -2.88 -21.50
C LYS A 126 42.05 -2.15 -20.65
N GLY A 127 42.53 -1.23 -19.81
CA GLY A 127 41.71 -0.40 -18.93
C GLY A 127 41.68 -0.87 -17.47
N ILE A 128 42.34 -1.99 -17.16
CA ILE A 128 42.73 -2.34 -15.80
C ILE A 128 44.13 -1.77 -15.55
N GLY A 129 44.29 -1.13 -14.39
CA GLY A 129 45.56 -0.57 -13.94
C GLY A 129 45.80 -0.90 -12.48
N PRO A 130 47.01 -0.61 -11.96
CA PRO A 130 47.42 -1.03 -10.61
C PRO A 130 46.46 -0.55 -9.53
N LYS A 131 45.93 0.68 -9.66
CA LYS A 131 44.93 1.22 -8.73
C LYS A 131 43.66 0.37 -8.63
N LYS A 132 43.17 -0.15 -9.76
CA LYS A 132 41.95 -0.99 -9.79
C LYS A 132 42.25 -2.40 -9.26
N LEU A 133 43.43 -2.93 -9.58
CA LEU A 133 43.86 -4.24 -9.08
C LEU A 133 43.99 -4.23 -7.56
N GLU A 134 44.75 -3.27 -7.01
CA GLU A 134 44.95 -3.16 -5.55
C GLU A 134 43.64 -2.91 -4.79
N ALA A 135 42.73 -2.11 -5.36
CA ALA A 135 41.42 -1.87 -4.76
C ALA A 135 40.53 -3.13 -4.68
N ASN A 136 40.85 -4.18 -5.45
CA ASN A 136 40.04 -5.40 -5.52
C ASN A 136 40.82 -6.68 -5.16
N ARG A 137 42.09 -6.58 -4.76
CA ARG A 137 42.96 -7.74 -4.50
C ARG A 137 42.36 -8.70 -3.48
N ASN A 138 41.67 -8.19 -2.47
CA ASN A 138 41.02 -8.99 -1.42
C ASN A 138 39.71 -9.66 -1.88
N HIS A 139 39.16 -9.26 -3.03
CA HIS A 139 37.94 -9.84 -3.59
C HIS A 139 38.22 -10.99 -4.56
N PHE A 140 39.46 -11.45 -4.68
CA PHE A 140 39.80 -12.59 -5.52
C PHE A 140 40.15 -13.81 -4.69
N LEU A 141 39.62 -14.96 -5.09
CA LEU A 141 40.04 -16.24 -4.54
C LEU A 141 41.53 -16.48 -4.84
N PRO A 142 42.29 -17.08 -3.91
CA PRO A 142 43.66 -17.50 -4.19
C PRO A 142 43.64 -18.51 -5.34
N LEU A 143 44.53 -18.29 -6.31
CA LEU A 143 44.65 -19.19 -7.45
C LEU A 143 45.09 -20.58 -6.96
N PRO A 144 44.44 -21.66 -7.45
CA PRO A 144 44.87 -23.00 -7.09
C PRO A 144 46.33 -23.20 -7.52
N PRO A 145 47.16 -23.89 -6.71
CA PRO A 145 48.50 -24.25 -7.14
C PRO A 145 48.38 -25.07 -8.43
N GLU A 146 49.09 -24.66 -9.49
CA GLU A 146 49.02 -25.32 -10.79
C GLU A 146 49.15 -26.83 -10.62
N VAL A 147 48.06 -27.57 -10.88
CA VAL A 147 48.12 -29.03 -11.00
C VAL A 147 48.85 -29.28 -12.30
N ASN A 148 50.16 -29.54 -12.19
CA ASN A 148 51.00 -29.92 -13.31
C ASN A 148 50.40 -31.20 -13.94
N PRO A 149 49.91 -31.17 -15.19
CA PRO A 149 49.38 -32.35 -15.86
C PRO A 149 50.55 -33.26 -16.26
N GLY A 150 51.18 -33.88 -15.27
CA GLY A 150 52.42 -34.65 -15.43
C GLY A 150 52.82 -35.50 -14.23
N ASN A 151 51.93 -35.74 -13.25
CA ASN A 151 52.11 -36.73 -12.19
C ASN A 151 51.03 -37.82 -12.19
#